data_AF-A0A2N0D879-F1
#
_entry.id   AF-A0A2N0D879-F1
#
_cell.length_a   1.000
_cell.length_b   1.000
_cell.length_c   1.000
_cell.angle_alpha   90.00
_cell.angle_beta   90.00
_cell.angle_gamma   90.00
#
_symmetry.space_group_name_H-M   'P 1'
#
loop_
_entity.id
_entity.type
_entity.pdbx_description
1 polymer ?
#
loop_
_entity_poly.entity_id
_entity_poly.type
_entity_poly.pdbx_seq_one_letter_code
_entity_poly.pdbx_strand_id
1 'polypeptide(L)'
;MSDDLELVRGSDNIFRDFNMPNPELEHLRATLAAQIIKTLDKRKLSVREAGTLTGINYTEFSRIRRVKLDGFTVDRMWKMLDLLGQTVEVKVKVHPAAKPPRAVHAHA
;
A
#
# COMPACT_ATOMS: atom_id res chain seq x y z
N MET A 1 17.13 35.36 -4.14
CA MET A 1 16.59 34.31 -5.02
C MET A 1 15.31 33.83 -4.38
N SER A 2 14.19 34.35 -4.86
CA SER A 2 12.87 33.83 -4.54
C SER A 2 12.62 32.73 -5.56
N ASP A 3 12.77 31.48 -5.15
CA ASP A 3 12.35 30.35 -5.97
C ASP A 3 10.82 30.44 -6.11
N ASP A 4 10.35 30.71 -7.33
CA ASP A 4 8.94 30.62 -7.69
C ASP A 4 8.56 29.13 -7.61
N LEU A 5 8.02 28.72 -6.46
CA LEU A 5 7.51 27.37 -6.24
C LEU A 5 6.14 27.24 -6.89
N GLU A 6 6.06 26.47 -7.98
CA GLU A 6 4.80 26.12 -8.63
C GLU A 6 4.01 25.10 -7.78
N LEU A 7 2.79 25.46 -7.40
CA LEU A 7 1.89 24.57 -6.68
C LEU A 7 1.13 23.68 -7.67
N VAL A 8 1.50 22.40 -7.72
CA VAL A 8 0.82 21.40 -8.55
C VAL A 8 -0.19 20.62 -7.72
N ARG A 9 -1.40 20.42 -8.25
CA ARG A 9 -2.41 19.56 -7.62
C ARG A 9 -2.02 18.09 -7.79
N GLY A 10 -1.69 17.43 -6.68
CA GLY A 10 -1.49 15.98 -6.64
C GLY A 10 -2.77 15.22 -6.96
N SER A 11 -2.63 13.98 -7.43
CA SER A 11 -3.73 13.04 -7.59
C SER A 11 -4.05 12.35 -6.25
N ASP A 12 -5.05 11.47 -6.26
CA ASP A 12 -5.34 10.62 -5.09
C ASP A 12 -4.28 9.52 -4.88
N ASN A 13 -3.35 9.35 -5.83
CA ASN A 13 -2.26 8.38 -5.74
C ASN A 13 -0.88 9.06 -5.82
N ILE A 14 -0.32 9.36 -4.65
CA ILE A 14 1.01 9.98 -4.51
C ILE A 14 2.13 9.17 -5.20
N PHE A 15 2.02 7.84 -5.25
CA PHE A 15 3.01 7.00 -5.93
C PHE A 15 2.99 7.22 -7.45
N ARG A 16 1.82 7.52 -8.01
CA ARG A 16 1.67 7.89 -9.41
C ARG A 16 2.27 9.26 -9.69
N ASP A 17 2.04 10.21 -8.79
CA ASP A 17 2.55 11.58 -8.91
C ASP A 17 4.08 11.61 -8.88
N PHE A 18 4.71 10.73 -8.08
CA PHE A 18 6.17 10.54 -8.04
C PHE A 18 6.71 9.56 -9.10
N ASN A 19 5.87 9.11 -10.04
CA ASN A 19 6.25 8.18 -11.10
C ASN A 19 6.96 6.90 -10.59
N MET A 20 6.51 6.39 -9.44
CA MET A 20 7.07 5.18 -8.84
C MET A 20 6.63 3.92 -9.61
N PRO A 21 7.43 2.84 -9.61
CA PRO A 21 7.02 1.57 -10.17
C PRO A 21 5.77 1.02 -9.49
N ASN A 22 4.84 0.46 -10.27
CA ASN A 22 3.62 -0.18 -9.78
C ASN A 22 2.81 0.69 -8.79
N PRO A 23 2.45 1.94 -9.15
CA PRO A 23 1.91 2.91 -8.20
C PRO A 23 0.59 2.48 -7.58
N GLU A 24 -0.23 1.69 -8.28
CA GLU A 24 -1.49 1.15 -7.75
C GLU A 24 -1.25 0.12 -6.63
N LEU A 25 -0.22 -0.72 -6.78
CA LEU A 25 0.12 -1.74 -5.79
C LEU A 25 0.72 -1.10 -4.52
N GLU A 26 1.57 -0.10 -4.69
CA GLU A 26 2.12 0.66 -3.56
C GLU A 26 1.02 1.42 -2.81
N HIS A 27 0.12 2.07 -3.55
CA HIS A 27 -1.03 2.76 -2.96
C HIS A 27 -1.95 1.81 -2.18
N LEU A 28 -2.22 0.63 -2.73
CA LEU A 28 -3.00 -0.40 -2.03
C LEU A 28 -2.31 -0.86 -0.74
N ARG A 29 -1.00 -1.13 -0.78
CA ARG A 29 -0.22 -1.50 0.42
C ARG A 29 -0.22 -0.39 1.46
N ALA A 30 0.02 0.85 1.05
CA ALA A 30 -0.02 2.00 1.95
C ALA A 30 -1.40 2.17 2.61
N THR A 31 -2.48 1.99 1.84
CA THR A 31 -3.86 2.05 2.33
C THR A 31 -4.12 0.96 3.37
N LEU A 32 -3.73 -0.29 3.09
CA LEU A 32 -3.88 -1.39 4.05
C LEU A 32 -3.04 -1.17 5.31
N ALA A 33 -1.80 -0.67 5.19
CA ALA A 33 -0.95 -0.34 6.33
C ALA A 33 -1.62 0.72 7.20
N ALA A 34 -2.17 1.76 6.59
CA ALA A 34 -2.89 2.82 7.31
C ALA A 34 -4.10 2.26 8.07
N GLN A 35 -4.87 1.33 7.48
CA GLN A 35 -5.99 0.70 8.18
C GLN A 35 -5.52 -0.19 9.35
N ILE A 36 -4.41 -0.92 9.20
CA ILE A 36 -3.83 -1.71 10.30
C ILE A 36 -3.42 -0.77 11.43
N ILE A 37 -2.64 0.28 11.15
CA ILE A 37 -2.18 1.26 12.15
C ILE A 37 -3.38 1.89 12.86
N LYS A 38 -4.37 2.37 12.09
CA LYS A 38 -5.61 2.95 12.62
C LYS A 38 -6.35 1.99 13.54
N THR A 39 -6.40 0.71 13.20
CA THR A 39 -7.05 -0.32 14.04
C THR A 39 -6.29 -0.52 15.36
N LEU A 40 -4.96 -0.58 15.30
CA LEU A 40 -4.12 -0.66 16.50
C LEU A 40 -4.32 0.56 17.40
N ASP A 41 -4.33 1.77 16.82
CA ASP A 41 -4.47 3.03 17.56
C ASP A 41 -5.86 3.16 18.21
N LYS A 42 -6.93 2.89 17.46
CA LYS A 42 -8.31 2.93 17.99
C LYS A 42 -8.50 1.97 19.16
N ARG A 43 -7.88 0.80 19.10
CA ARG A 43 -7.94 -0.22 20.15
C ARG A 43 -6.86 -0.04 21.22
N LYS A 44 -6.01 0.99 21.10
CA LYS A 44 -4.85 1.27 21.98
C LYS A 44 -3.92 0.06 22.15
N LEU A 45 -3.75 -0.74 21.11
CA LEU A 45 -2.90 -1.92 21.13
C LEU A 45 -1.43 -1.53 20.88
N SER A 46 -0.57 -1.95 21.79
CA SER A 46 0.86 -2.05 21.53
C SER A 46 1.13 -3.15 20.49
N VAL A 47 2.31 -3.10 19.87
CA VAL A 47 2.72 -4.13 18.89
C VAL A 47 2.82 -5.52 19.53
N ARG A 48 3.15 -5.60 20.83
CA ARG A 48 3.24 -6.86 21.56
C ARG A 48 1.86 -7.44 21.84
N GLU A 49 0.92 -6.62 22.30
CA GLU A 49 -0.46 -7.05 22.52
C GLU A 49 -1.12 -7.48 21.21
N ALA A 50 -0.89 -6.75 20.12
CA ALA A 50 -1.35 -7.16 18.80
C ALA A 50 -0.77 -8.51 18.39
N GLY A 51 0.53 -8.74 18.60
CA GLY A 51 1.17 -10.02 18.33
C GLY A 51 0.58 -11.17 19.15
N THR A 52 0.35 -10.96 20.44
CA THR A 52 -0.31 -11.94 21.31
C THR A 52 -1.75 -12.22 20.89
N LEU A 53 -2.51 -11.18 20.54
CA LEU A 53 -3.92 -11.29 20.14
C LEU A 53 -4.09 -12.06 18.83
N THR A 54 -3.23 -11.79 17.84
CA THR A 54 -3.41 -12.32 16.48
C THR A 54 -2.51 -13.53 16.19
N GLY A 55 -1.57 -13.88 17.07
CA GLY A 55 -0.55 -14.90 16.82
C GLY A 55 0.48 -14.51 15.75
N ILE A 56 0.50 -13.25 15.30
CA ILE A 56 1.47 -12.73 14.33
C ILE A 56 2.71 -12.26 15.09
N ASN A 57 3.89 -12.38 14.49
CA ASN A 57 5.10 -11.88 15.10
C ASN A 57 4.98 -10.36 15.34
N TYR A 58 5.15 -9.92 16.58
CA TYR A 58 5.04 -8.49 16.95
C TYR A 58 5.97 -7.58 16.13
N THR A 59 7.08 -8.11 15.59
CA THR A 59 8.00 -7.37 14.72
C THR A 59 7.35 -6.95 13.40
N GLU A 60 6.39 -7.72 12.88
CA GLU A 60 5.63 -7.35 11.69
C GLU A 60 4.78 -6.10 11.95
N PHE A 61 4.05 -6.04 13.07
CA PHE A 61 3.30 -4.84 13.47
C PHE A 61 4.20 -3.62 13.69
N SER A 62 5.41 -3.82 14.23
CA SER A 62 6.42 -2.77 14.34
C SER A 62 6.85 -2.22 12.98
N ARG A 63 7.06 -3.11 12.00
CA ARG A 63 7.39 -2.70 10.62
C ARG A 63 6.24 -1.95 9.95
N ILE A 64 5.00 -2.41 10.11
CA ILE A 64 3.81 -1.72 9.61
C ILE A 64 3.71 -0.31 10.20
N ARG A 65 3.85 -0.12 11.52
CA ARG A 65 3.83 1.20 12.15
C ARG A 65 4.91 2.16 11.65
N ARG A 66 6.04 1.63 11.18
CA ARG A 66 7.14 2.41 10.58
C ARG A 66 7.03 2.55 9.06
N VAL A 67 5.93 2.07 8.47
CA VAL A 67 5.70 2.06 7.02
C VAL A 67 6.84 1.35 6.25
N LYS A 68 7.47 0.36 6.89
CA LYS A 68 8.51 -0.49 6.26
C LYS A 68 7.86 -1.70 5.59
N LEU A 69 7.22 -1.43 4.44
CA LEU A 69 6.33 -2.37 3.76
C LEU A 69 7.05 -3.33 2.80
N ASP A 70 8.39 -3.27 2.72
CA ASP A 70 9.18 -4.18 1.88
C ASP A 70 8.92 -5.65 2.25
N GLY A 71 8.55 -6.46 1.27
CA GLY A 71 8.24 -7.89 1.50
C GLY A 71 6.89 -8.17 2.16
N PHE A 72 6.06 -7.16 2.44
CA PHE A 72 4.65 -7.40 2.78
C PHE A 72 3.84 -7.58 1.51
N THR A 73 3.18 -8.74 1.38
CA THR A 73 2.18 -8.95 0.35
C THR A 73 0.83 -8.36 0.79
N VAL A 74 -0.01 -8.00 -0.19
CA VAL A 74 -1.39 -7.55 0.06
C VAL A 74 -2.18 -8.59 0.85
N ASP A 75 -2.03 -9.87 0.49
CA ASP A 75 -2.65 -11.01 1.20
C ASP A 75 -2.21 -11.08 2.67
N ARG A 76 -0.91 -10.91 2.96
CA ARG A 76 -0.43 -10.89 4.34
C ARG A 76 -1.07 -9.76 5.14
N MET A 77 -1.17 -8.57 4.56
CA MET A 77 -1.77 -7.41 5.22
C MET A 77 -3.29 -7.57 5.41
N TRP A 78 -3.97 -8.18 4.44
CA TRP A 78 -5.38 -8.57 4.58
C TRP A 78 -5.56 -9.50 5.77
N LYS A 79 -4.74 -10.56 5.89
CA LYS A 79 -4.80 -11.50 7.01
C LYS A 79 -4.55 -10.83 8.36
N MET A 80 -3.68 -9.82 8.41
CA MET A 80 -3.48 -9.02 9.64
C MET A 80 -4.76 -8.27 10.03
N LEU A 81 -5.47 -7.68 9.07
CA LEU A 81 -6.74 -6.98 9.31
C LEU A 81 -7.83 -7.95 9.78
N ASP A 82 -7.95 -9.10 9.12
CA ASP A 82 -8.90 -10.16 9.48
C ASP A 82 -8.69 -10.64 10.93
N LEU A 83 -7.44 -10.93 11.31
CA LEU A 83 -7.10 -11.33 12.68
C LEU A 83 -7.27 -10.21 13.71
N LEU A 84 -7.24 -8.94 13.27
CA LEU A 84 -7.61 -7.79 14.11
C LEU A 84 -9.13 -7.55 14.17
N GLY A 85 -9.93 -8.43 13.58
CA GLY A 85 -11.39 -8.38 13.56
C GLY A 85 -11.94 -7.34 12.59
N GLN A 86 -11.20 -7.02 11.52
CA GLN A 86 -11.65 -6.10 10.48
C GLN A 86 -12.09 -6.88 9.24
N THR A 87 -13.21 -6.49 8.64
CA THR A 87 -13.63 -6.99 7.33
C THR A 87 -13.15 -6.02 6.25
N VAL A 88 -12.50 -6.56 5.22
CA VAL A 88 -12.00 -5.78 4.07
C VAL A 88 -12.85 -6.10 2.85
N GLU A 89 -13.37 -5.07 2.19
CA GLU A 89 -14.05 -5.17 0.90
C GLU A 89 -13.16 -4.56 -0.19
N VAL A 90 -12.99 -5.25 -1.32
CA VAL A 90 -12.20 -4.76 -2.46
C VAL A 90 -13.02 -4.81 -3.73
N LYS A 91 -13.02 -3.69 -4.47
CA LYS A 91 -13.60 -3.59 -5.80
C LYS A 91 -12.47 -3.56 -6.83
N VAL A 92 -12.40 -4.58 -7.67
CA VAL A 92 -11.39 -4.69 -8.73
C VAL A 92 -12.00 -4.31 -10.07
N LYS A 93 -11.31 -3.44 -10.81
CA LYS A 93 -11.61 -3.12 -12.21
C LYS A 93 -10.42 -3.52 -13.06
N VAL A 94 -10.66 -4.28 -14.12
CA VAL A 94 -9.62 -4.74 -15.05
C VAL A 94 -9.88 -4.11 -16.40
N HIS A 95 -8.84 -3.53 -16.99
CA HIS A 95 -8.86 -2.94 -18.32
C HIS A 95 -7.77 -3.60 -19.18
N PRO A 96 -7.98 -3.72 -20.50
CA PRO A 96 -6.92 -4.15 -21.40
C PRO A 96 -5.70 -3.23 -21.24
N ALA A 97 -4.51 -3.81 -21.17
CA ALA A 97 -3.28 -3.02 -21.25
C ALA A 97 -3.29 -2.23 -22.56
N ALA A 98 -2.96 -0.93 -22.51
CA ALA A 98 -2.71 -0.18 -23.73
C ALA A 98 -1.64 -0.95 -24.51
N LYS A 99 -1.99 -1.46 -25.71
CA LYS A 99 -1.05 -2.19 -26.58
C LYS A 99 0.21 -1.31 -26.68
N PRO A 100 1.40 -1.77 -26.26
CA PRO A 100 2.60 -1.07 -26.67
C PRO A 100 2.62 -1.06 -28.21
N PRO A 101 3.04 0.03 -28.87
CA PRO A 101 3.16 0.05 -30.32
C PRO A 101 4.00 -1.16 -30.71
N ARG A 102 3.41 -2.04 -31.52
CA ARG A 102 4.05 -3.25 -32.02
C ARG A 102 5.32 -2.77 -32.74
N ALA A 103 6.50 -3.08 -32.20
CA ALA A 103 7.75 -2.83 -32.89
C ALA A 103 7.70 -3.65 -34.18
N VAL A 104 7.39 -2.97 -35.28
CA VAL A 104 7.51 -3.52 -36.62
C VAL A 104 9.00 -3.63 -36.89
N HIS A 105 9.56 -4.81 -36.63
CA HIS A 105 10.85 -5.18 -37.19
C HIS A 105 10.65 -5.30 -38.71
N ALA A 106 10.99 -4.22 -39.42
CA ALA A 106 11.23 -4.28 -40.86
C ALA A 106 12.53 -5.08 -41.05
N HIS A 107 12.39 -6.35 -41.44
CA HIS A 107 13.48 -7.07 -42.08
C HIS A 107 13.55 -6.61 -43.54
N ALA A 108 14.64 -5.95 -43.89
CA ALA A 108 15.15 -5.84 -45.24
C ALA A 108 16.25 -6.90 -45.42
#